data_AF-A0A8T4KXT4-F1
#
_entry.id   AF-A0A8T4KXT4-F1
#
_cell.length_a   1.000
_cell.length_b   1.000
_cell.length_c   1.000
_cell.angle_alpha   90.00
_cell.angle_beta   90.00
_cell.angle_gamma   90.00
#
_symmetry.space_group_name_H-M   'P 1'
#
loop_
_entity.id
_entity.type
_entity.pdbx_description
1 polymer ?
#
loop_
_entity_poly.entity_id
_entity_poly.type
_entity_poly.pdbx_seq_one_letter_code
_entity_poly.pdbx_strand_id
1 'polypeptide(L)'
;MDERAQRWVAGPKVEDALQRVKQQNEHGIRGIIDKLGEGTKTQEDVLQNVAEYKKISDMIRIDKAQADISIKLTSLGLGFDKQLAQSSIDEIVHYASENNILIWIDMEHSQYTDRTIEIFKNMHAKYPDNIAICLQAKLKRTPRDLEDLLKTGSKIRLCKGIYYEEPEVALQDSDEIRKAFLKQMDTLFAKAKDFGIATHDQDIIDKALKKEPQNDRFRLQMLMGVRDNEKAELAKKHALEEYIPYGEDWKPYVSRREIELKRSLEPKKEKPSLLHKISSRFF
;
A
#
# COMPACT_ATOMS: atom_id res chain seq x y z
N MET A 1 18.14 14.49 -7.08
CA MET A 1 17.94 13.23 -6.33
C MET A 1 19.26 12.50 -6.27
N ASP A 2 19.63 11.87 -5.15
CA ASP A 2 20.89 11.12 -5.08
C ASP A 2 20.75 9.73 -5.74
N GLU A 3 21.88 9.10 -6.07
CA GLU A 3 21.92 7.81 -6.80
C GLU A 3 21.25 6.67 -6.00
N ARG A 4 21.29 6.74 -4.66
CA ARG A 4 20.65 5.75 -3.77
C ARG A 4 19.13 5.84 -3.82
N ALA A 5 18.59 7.05 -3.96
CA ALA A 5 17.16 7.28 -4.05
C ALA A 5 16.55 6.80 -5.38
N GLN A 6 17.32 6.80 -6.48
CA GLN A 6 16.86 6.36 -7.81
C GLN A 6 16.39 4.90 -7.84
N ARG A 7 16.89 4.07 -6.93
CA ARG A 7 16.38 2.69 -6.77
C ARG A 7 14.92 2.68 -6.32
N TRP A 8 14.53 3.60 -5.45
CA TRP A 8 13.29 3.54 -4.68
C TRP A 8 12.23 4.52 -5.17
N VAL A 9 12.64 5.55 -5.92
CA VAL A 9 11.82 6.68 -6.35
C VAL A 9 12.09 6.94 -7.83
N ALA A 10 11.03 7.05 -8.62
CA ALA A 10 11.11 7.19 -10.07
C ALA A 10 11.85 8.47 -10.48
N GLY A 11 11.59 9.56 -9.76
CA GLY A 11 12.18 10.86 -10.04
C GLY A 11 11.43 11.97 -9.30
N PRO A 12 11.87 13.22 -9.45
CA PRO A 12 11.22 14.37 -8.81
C PRO A 12 9.86 14.72 -9.43
N LYS A 13 9.54 14.26 -10.65
CA LYS A 13 8.34 14.67 -11.39
C LYS A 13 7.43 13.50 -11.76
N VAL A 14 6.17 13.79 -12.02
CA VAL A 14 5.16 12.80 -12.45
C VAL A 14 5.55 12.13 -13.78
N GLU A 15 6.22 12.86 -14.66
CA GLU A 15 6.73 12.33 -15.94
C GLU A 15 7.70 11.16 -15.71
N ASP A 16 8.52 11.22 -14.65
CA ASP A 16 9.46 10.14 -14.29
C ASP A 16 8.69 8.89 -13.82
N ALA A 17 7.64 9.09 -13.01
CA ALA A 17 6.75 8.00 -12.59
C ALA A 17 6.08 7.33 -13.80
N LEU A 18 5.59 8.11 -14.76
CA LEU A 18 4.96 7.56 -15.95
C LEU A 18 5.93 6.86 -16.89
N GLN A 19 7.17 7.34 -17.00
CA GLN A 19 8.19 6.60 -17.72
C GLN A 19 8.40 5.21 -17.11
N ARG A 20 8.46 5.12 -15.77
CA ARG A 20 8.55 3.84 -15.07
C ARG A 20 7.31 2.97 -15.30
N VAL A 21 6.10 3.54 -15.24
CA VAL A 21 4.86 2.82 -15.54
C VAL A 21 4.89 2.21 -16.94
N LYS A 22 5.28 2.98 -17.97
CA LYS A 22 5.36 2.50 -19.36
C LYS A 22 6.31 1.31 -19.50
N GLN A 23 7.51 1.41 -18.90
CA GLN A 23 8.46 0.30 -18.87
C GLN A 23 7.88 -0.96 -18.22
N GLN A 24 7.18 -0.80 -17.10
CA GLN A 24 6.57 -1.93 -16.39
C GLN A 24 5.38 -2.53 -17.16
N ASN A 25 4.61 -1.69 -17.87
CA ASN A 25 3.50 -2.15 -18.70
C ASN A 25 3.98 -3.08 -19.85
N GLU A 26 5.19 -2.89 -20.39
CA GLU A 26 5.80 -3.79 -21.38
C GLU A 26 6.00 -5.22 -20.82
N HIS A 27 6.10 -5.36 -19.49
CA HIS A 27 6.21 -6.64 -18.78
C HIS A 27 4.88 -7.14 -18.21
N GLY A 28 3.74 -6.53 -18.59
CA GLY A 28 2.43 -6.89 -18.06
C GLY A 28 2.18 -6.42 -16.62
N ILE A 29 3.03 -5.53 -16.09
CA ILE A 29 2.94 -5.01 -14.72
C ILE A 29 2.22 -3.66 -14.75
N ARG A 30 1.14 -3.52 -14.00
CA ARG A 30 0.44 -2.24 -13.79
C ARG A 30 1.19 -1.35 -12.81
N GLY A 31 0.99 -0.04 -12.88
CA GLY A 31 1.54 0.93 -11.93
C GLY A 31 0.56 1.33 -10.84
N ILE A 32 1.08 1.70 -9.67
CA ILE A 32 0.40 2.48 -8.64
C ILE A 32 1.26 3.70 -8.38
N ILE A 33 0.85 4.86 -8.87
CA ILE A 33 1.60 6.12 -8.74
C ILE A 33 1.35 6.73 -7.36
N ASP A 34 2.41 7.05 -6.64
CA ASP A 34 2.36 7.70 -5.32
C ASP A 34 3.17 9.00 -5.32
N LYS A 35 2.52 10.12 -5.05
CA LYS A 35 3.21 11.40 -4.85
C LYS A 35 3.78 11.43 -3.42
N LEU A 36 5.09 11.55 -3.32
CA LEU A 36 5.79 11.74 -2.05
C LEU A 36 5.57 13.16 -1.53
N GLY A 37 5.27 13.25 -0.24
CA GLY A 37 4.98 14.51 0.45
C GLY A 37 4.11 14.23 1.67
N GLU A 38 4.75 13.91 2.80
CA GLU A 38 4.09 13.80 4.11
C GLU A 38 4.30 15.16 4.83
N GLY A 39 3.29 16.03 4.89
CA GLY A 39 3.49 17.32 5.57
C GLY A 39 2.68 18.51 5.08
N THR A 40 1.57 18.29 4.39
CA THR A 40 0.57 19.34 4.13
C THR A 40 0.15 19.99 5.44
N LYS A 41 0.32 21.31 5.54
CA LYS A 41 0.03 22.11 6.75
C LYS A 41 -0.99 23.19 6.50
N THR A 42 -1.21 23.55 5.24
CA THR A 42 -2.10 24.64 4.84
C THR A 42 -3.13 24.15 3.86
N GLN A 43 -4.24 24.90 3.74
CA GLN A 43 -5.25 24.66 2.72
C GLN A 43 -4.68 24.83 1.30
N GLU A 44 -3.71 25.74 1.11
CA GLU A 44 -3.03 25.94 -0.17
C GLU A 44 -2.26 24.68 -0.61
N ASP A 45 -1.54 24.03 0.33
CA ASP A 45 -0.85 22.76 0.04
C ASP A 45 -1.85 21.68 -0.42
N VAL A 46 -3.05 21.65 0.18
CA VAL A 46 -4.12 20.71 -0.20
C VAL A 46 -4.60 20.99 -1.62
N LEU A 47 -4.86 22.25 -1.97
CA LEU A 47 -5.30 22.63 -3.32
C LEU A 47 -4.25 22.25 -4.38
N GLN A 48 -2.97 22.45 -4.08
CA GLN A 48 -1.87 22.03 -4.96
C GLN A 48 -1.80 20.51 -5.10
N ASN A 49 -2.05 19.76 -4.03
CA ASN A 49 -2.13 18.30 -4.09
C ASN A 49 -3.33 17.82 -4.92
N VAL A 50 -4.50 18.43 -4.78
CA VAL A 50 -5.69 18.12 -5.60
C VAL A 50 -5.39 18.36 -7.08
N ALA A 51 -4.80 19.50 -7.43
CA ALA A 51 -4.42 19.82 -8.80
C ALA A 51 -3.40 18.80 -9.36
N GLU A 52 -2.41 18.41 -8.57
CA GLU A 52 -1.41 17.42 -8.97
C GLU A 52 -2.05 16.04 -9.21
N TYR A 53 -2.96 15.56 -8.35
CA TYR A 53 -3.64 14.27 -8.56
C TYR A 53 -4.54 14.27 -9.81
N LYS A 54 -5.16 15.40 -10.15
CA LYS A 54 -5.86 15.57 -11.43
C LYS A 54 -4.89 15.52 -12.62
N LYS A 55 -3.74 16.20 -12.51
CA LYS A 55 -2.68 16.14 -13.52
C LYS A 55 -2.20 14.70 -13.75
N ILE A 56 -1.96 13.93 -12.68
CA ILE A 56 -1.60 12.50 -12.80
C ILE A 56 -2.68 11.73 -13.57
N SER A 57 -3.96 11.95 -13.24
CA SER A 57 -5.09 11.29 -13.91
C SER A 57 -5.14 11.59 -15.40
N ASP A 58 -4.94 12.86 -15.78
CA ASP A 58 -4.86 13.26 -17.19
C ASP A 58 -3.71 12.58 -17.92
N MET A 59 -2.53 12.56 -17.30
CA MET A 59 -1.36 11.97 -17.95
C MET A 59 -1.49 10.45 -18.08
N ILE A 60 -2.05 9.75 -17.09
CA ILE A 60 -2.37 8.32 -17.20
C ILE A 60 -3.27 8.08 -18.42
N ARG A 61 -4.34 8.87 -18.57
CA ARG A 61 -5.26 8.76 -19.70
C ARG A 61 -4.58 9.05 -21.04
N ILE A 62 -3.90 10.20 -21.16
CA ILE A 62 -3.27 10.67 -22.40
C ILE A 62 -2.25 9.65 -22.89
N ASP A 63 -1.43 9.12 -21.98
CA ASP A 63 -0.41 8.14 -22.28
C ASP A 63 -0.93 6.70 -22.39
N LYS A 64 -2.24 6.49 -22.12
CA LYS A 64 -2.89 5.17 -22.03
C LYS A 64 -2.15 4.22 -21.08
N ALA A 65 -1.54 4.78 -20.05
CA ALA A 65 -0.75 4.04 -19.07
C ALA A 65 -1.67 3.14 -18.25
N GLN A 66 -1.24 1.90 -18.01
CA GLN A 66 -1.97 0.97 -17.13
C GLN A 66 -1.55 1.23 -15.69
N ALA A 67 -2.17 2.22 -15.06
CA ALA A 67 -1.87 2.60 -13.69
C ALA A 67 -3.08 3.13 -12.92
N ASP A 68 -2.95 3.02 -11.60
CA ASP A 68 -3.84 3.57 -10.58
C ASP A 68 -3.04 4.54 -9.68
N ILE A 69 -3.71 5.21 -8.74
CA ILE A 69 -3.08 6.25 -7.89
C ILE A 69 -3.21 5.85 -6.41
N SER A 70 -2.15 6.08 -5.62
CA SER A 70 -2.17 5.96 -4.16
C SER A 70 -2.15 7.35 -3.51
N ILE A 71 -2.98 7.56 -2.49
CA ILE A 71 -3.14 8.84 -1.81
C ILE A 71 -3.12 8.63 -0.29
N LYS A 72 -2.39 9.50 0.41
CA LYS A 72 -2.41 9.63 1.86
C LYS A 72 -3.34 10.78 2.24
N LEU A 73 -4.33 10.55 3.08
CA LEU A 73 -5.33 11.58 3.39
C LEU A 73 -4.73 12.75 4.18
N THR A 74 -3.61 12.57 4.89
CA THR A 74 -2.92 13.71 5.52
C THR A 74 -2.39 14.70 4.49
N SER A 75 -2.05 14.26 3.26
CA SER A 75 -1.70 15.19 2.18
C SER A 75 -2.89 16.02 1.70
N LEU A 76 -4.11 15.63 2.08
CA LEU A 76 -5.35 16.34 1.78
C LEU A 76 -5.92 17.07 3.01
N GLY A 77 -5.13 17.19 4.08
CA GLY A 77 -5.50 17.98 5.26
C GLY A 77 -6.03 17.17 6.44
N LEU A 78 -6.09 15.83 6.37
CA LEU A 78 -6.63 15.00 7.47
C LEU A 78 -5.96 15.25 8.83
N GLY A 79 -4.70 15.70 8.80
CA GLY A 79 -3.93 16.07 9.98
C GLY A 79 -4.53 17.24 10.78
N PHE A 80 -5.26 18.16 10.14
CA PHE A 80 -5.74 19.39 10.77
C PHE A 80 -7.20 19.74 10.44
N ASP A 81 -7.73 19.31 9.30
CA ASP A 81 -9.11 19.56 8.88
C ASP A 81 -9.67 18.33 8.14
N LYS A 82 -10.55 17.60 8.82
CA LYS A 82 -11.18 16.40 8.27
C LYS A 82 -12.18 16.73 7.16
N GLN A 83 -12.88 17.86 7.26
CA GLN A 83 -13.86 18.28 6.25
C GLN A 83 -13.17 18.66 4.94
N LEU A 84 -12.03 19.36 5.03
CA LEU A 84 -11.18 19.64 3.88
C LEU A 84 -10.68 18.35 3.23
N ALA A 85 -10.17 17.39 4.01
CA ALA A 85 -9.75 16.10 3.47
C ALA A 85 -10.89 15.35 2.76
N GLN A 86 -12.10 15.42 3.33
CA GLN A 86 -13.29 14.79 2.78
C GLN A 86 -13.73 15.41 1.45
N SER A 87 -13.73 16.74 1.31
CA SER A 87 -14.09 17.40 0.05
C SER A 87 -13.01 17.25 -1.00
N SER A 88 -11.73 17.35 -0.63
CA SER A 88 -10.61 17.18 -1.54
C SER A 88 -10.52 15.78 -2.13
N ILE A 89 -10.73 14.73 -1.34
CA ILE A 89 -10.73 13.37 -1.88
C ILE A 89 -11.96 13.09 -2.77
N ASP A 90 -13.12 13.68 -2.46
CA ASP A 90 -14.33 13.59 -3.29
C ASP A 90 -14.06 14.14 -4.69
N GLU A 91 -13.46 15.33 -4.76
CA GLU A 91 -13.08 15.97 -6.01
C GLU A 91 -12.07 15.13 -6.83
N ILE A 92 -11.06 14.53 -6.19
CA ILE A 92 -10.08 13.68 -6.86
C ILE A 92 -10.71 12.39 -7.37
N VAL A 93 -11.50 11.70 -6.53
CA VAL A 93 -12.13 10.41 -6.90
C VAL A 93 -13.15 10.62 -8.01
N HIS A 94 -13.93 11.70 -7.96
CA HIS A 94 -14.83 12.07 -9.06
C HIS A 94 -14.06 12.22 -10.37
N TYR A 95 -12.97 13.00 -10.38
CA TYR A 95 -12.16 13.21 -11.58
C TYR A 95 -11.49 11.91 -12.08
N ALA A 96 -10.95 11.10 -11.17
CA ALA A 96 -10.35 9.81 -11.51
C ALA A 96 -11.39 8.83 -12.08
N SER A 97 -12.64 8.87 -11.58
CA SER A 97 -13.72 8.00 -12.05
C SER A 97 -14.10 8.23 -13.50
N GLU A 98 -14.09 9.48 -13.97
CA GLU A 98 -14.32 9.83 -15.39
C GLU A 98 -13.25 9.24 -16.32
N ASN A 99 -12.10 8.87 -15.76
CA ASN A 99 -10.95 8.31 -16.48
C ASN A 99 -10.76 6.79 -16.22
N ASN A 100 -11.68 6.14 -15.50
CA ASN A 100 -11.57 4.74 -15.05
C ASN A 100 -10.28 4.43 -14.27
N ILE A 101 -9.84 5.38 -13.45
CA ILE A 101 -8.65 5.23 -12.59
C ILE A 101 -9.12 4.91 -11.17
N LEU A 102 -8.50 3.90 -10.54
CA LEU A 102 -8.75 3.56 -9.14
C LEU A 102 -7.88 4.43 -8.22
N ILE A 103 -8.49 4.93 -7.14
CA ILE A 103 -7.79 5.58 -6.04
C ILE A 103 -7.62 4.62 -4.88
N TRP A 104 -6.37 4.32 -4.51
CA TRP A 104 -6.01 3.63 -3.28
C TRP A 104 -5.81 4.64 -2.15
N ILE A 105 -6.59 4.51 -1.09
CA ILE A 105 -6.35 5.23 0.17
C ILE A 105 -5.32 4.47 0.99
N ASP A 106 -4.11 5.03 1.10
CA ASP A 106 -3.06 4.47 1.94
C ASP A 106 -3.39 4.65 3.42
N MET A 107 -3.03 3.63 4.21
CA MET A 107 -3.21 3.67 5.65
C MET A 107 -1.95 4.18 6.33
N GLU A 108 -2.11 5.30 7.04
CA GLU A 108 -1.05 6.01 7.74
C GLU A 108 -0.91 5.51 9.19
N HIS A 109 -0.41 6.35 10.10
CA HIS A 109 -0.37 6.07 11.53
C HIS A 109 -1.75 5.74 12.11
N SER A 110 -1.79 4.94 13.18
CA SER A 110 -3.03 4.45 13.80
C SER A 110 -3.97 5.56 14.28
N GLN A 111 -3.43 6.73 14.65
CA GLN A 111 -4.18 7.94 15.01
C GLN A 111 -5.07 8.50 13.88
N TYR A 112 -4.85 8.07 12.63
CA TYR A 112 -5.65 8.47 11.47
C TYR A 112 -6.63 7.38 11.02
N THR A 113 -6.52 6.13 11.52
CA THR A 113 -7.25 4.98 10.98
C THR A 113 -8.77 5.16 11.02
N ASP A 114 -9.33 5.62 12.14
CA ASP A 114 -10.80 5.80 12.25
C ASP A 114 -11.32 6.83 11.24
N ARG A 115 -10.67 8.00 11.18
CA ARG A 115 -11.06 9.07 10.25
C ARG A 115 -10.87 8.65 8.79
N THR A 116 -9.82 7.88 8.51
CA THR A 116 -9.54 7.34 7.16
C THR A 116 -10.61 6.35 6.72
N ILE A 117 -10.98 5.40 7.58
CA ILE A 117 -12.04 4.41 7.28
C ILE A 117 -13.40 5.11 7.10
N GLU A 118 -13.70 6.13 7.90
CA GLU A 118 -14.95 6.89 7.77
C GLU A 118 -15.02 7.63 6.43
N ILE A 119 -13.97 8.38 6.06
CA ILE A 119 -13.89 9.07 4.77
C ILE A 119 -13.99 8.06 3.63
N PHE A 120 -13.27 6.94 3.72
CA PHE A 120 -13.34 5.88 2.71
C PHE A 120 -14.76 5.33 2.55
N LYS A 121 -15.47 5.03 3.63
CA LYS A 121 -16.85 4.51 3.57
C LYS A 121 -17.79 5.50 2.87
N ASN A 122 -17.66 6.79 3.17
CA ASN A 122 -18.45 7.84 2.51
C ASN A 122 -18.17 7.89 1.00
N MET A 123 -16.90 7.76 0.61
CA MET A 123 -16.51 7.78 -0.81
C MET A 123 -16.87 6.49 -1.54
N HIS A 124 -16.68 5.32 -0.93
CA HIS A 124 -17.04 4.03 -1.50
C HIS A 124 -18.55 3.91 -1.73
N ALA A 125 -19.38 4.53 -0.88
CA ALA A 125 -20.82 4.59 -1.12
C ALA A 125 -21.20 5.38 -2.38
N LYS A 126 -20.37 6.37 -2.80
CA LYS A 126 -20.57 7.17 -4.01
C LYS A 126 -19.87 6.57 -5.24
N TYR A 127 -18.69 5.98 -5.06
CA TYR A 127 -17.78 5.54 -6.11
C TYR A 127 -17.26 4.11 -5.85
N PRO A 128 -18.14 3.09 -5.80
CA PRO A 128 -17.77 1.75 -5.36
C PRO A 128 -16.67 1.07 -6.19
N ASP A 129 -16.53 1.46 -7.47
CA ASP A 129 -15.56 0.87 -8.39
C ASP A 129 -14.26 1.69 -8.54
N ASN A 130 -14.21 2.92 -8.00
CA ASN A 130 -13.09 3.86 -8.21
C ASN A 130 -12.33 4.23 -6.93
N ILE A 131 -12.67 3.61 -5.80
CA ILE A 131 -11.91 3.78 -4.56
C ILE A 131 -11.69 2.46 -3.82
N ALA A 132 -10.48 2.29 -3.29
CA ALA A 132 -10.06 1.15 -2.50
C ALA A 132 -9.26 1.61 -1.28
N ILE A 133 -9.07 0.75 -0.28
CA ILE A 133 -8.40 1.11 0.99
C ILE A 133 -7.33 0.10 1.38
N CYS A 134 -6.23 0.60 1.94
CA CYS A 134 -5.18 -0.19 2.54
C CYS A 134 -5.51 -0.55 3.99
N LEU A 135 -5.19 -1.77 4.42
CA LEU A 135 -5.20 -2.20 5.82
C LEU A 135 -3.84 -2.78 6.21
N GLN A 136 -3.48 -2.60 7.48
CA GLN A 136 -2.18 -2.96 8.03
C GLN A 136 -2.31 -4.18 8.94
N ALA A 137 -1.67 -5.28 8.58
CA ALA A 137 -1.80 -6.54 9.30
C ALA A 137 -1.32 -6.49 10.75
N LYS A 138 -0.37 -5.59 11.06
CA LYS A 138 0.17 -5.44 12.41
C LYS A 138 -0.80 -4.80 13.40
N LEU A 139 -1.82 -4.05 12.98
CA LEU A 139 -2.72 -3.40 13.93
C LEU A 139 -3.71 -4.42 14.53
N LYS A 140 -3.89 -4.39 15.85
CA LYS A 140 -4.79 -5.33 16.54
C LYS A 140 -6.26 -5.18 16.14
N ARG A 141 -6.65 -4.00 15.66
CA ARG A 141 -8.00 -3.67 15.16
C ARG A 141 -8.31 -4.23 13.78
N THR A 142 -7.30 -4.53 12.97
CA THR A 142 -7.46 -4.90 11.55
C THR A 142 -8.41 -6.07 11.29
N PRO A 143 -8.45 -7.15 12.10
CA PRO A 143 -9.40 -8.24 11.88
C PRO A 143 -10.87 -7.78 11.88
N ARG A 144 -11.24 -6.85 12.77
CA ARG A 144 -12.60 -6.30 12.83
C ARG A 144 -12.87 -5.39 11.62
N ASP A 145 -11.96 -4.45 11.37
CA ASP A 145 -12.13 -3.47 10.30
C ASP A 145 -12.19 -4.15 8.92
N LEU A 146 -11.39 -5.20 8.70
CA LEU A 146 -11.43 -6.03 7.50
C LEU A 146 -12.81 -6.68 7.31
N GLU A 147 -13.33 -7.34 8.35
CA GLU A 147 -14.66 -7.98 8.30
C GLU A 147 -15.77 -6.97 8.00
N ASP A 148 -15.71 -5.78 8.61
CA ASP A 148 -16.72 -4.76 8.40
C ASP A 148 -16.68 -4.16 6.99
N LEU A 149 -15.49 -3.92 6.42
CA LEU A 149 -15.34 -3.38 5.07
C LEU A 149 -15.71 -4.40 3.99
N LEU A 150 -15.47 -5.70 4.23
CA LEU A 150 -15.85 -6.74 3.28
C LEU A 150 -17.37 -6.93 3.16
N LYS A 151 -18.15 -6.58 4.19
CA LYS A 151 -19.63 -6.60 4.12
C LYS A 151 -20.18 -5.67 3.06
N THR A 152 -19.48 -4.58 2.75
CA THR A 152 -19.87 -3.61 1.72
C THR A 152 -19.22 -3.88 0.37
N GLY A 153 -18.48 -4.99 0.22
CA GLY A 153 -17.81 -5.34 -1.04
C GLY A 153 -16.56 -4.52 -1.34
N SER A 154 -15.99 -3.83 -0.34
CA SER A 154 -14.85 -2.95 -0.54
C SER A 154 -13.60 -3.67 -1.01
N LYS A 155 -12.89 -3.07 -1.97
CA LYS A 155 -11.58 -3.52 -2.44
C LYS A 155 -10.50 -3.13 -1.43
N ILE A 156 -9.74 -4.13 -0.97
CA ILE A 156 -8.75 -3.98 0.11
C ILE A 156 -7.35 -4.28 -0.39
N ARG A 157 -6.37 -3.44 -0.01
CA ARG A 157 -4.94 -3.76 -0.08
C ARG A 157 -4.49 -4.18 1.30
N LEU A 158 -3.93 -5.38 1.45
CA LEU A 158 -3.35 -5.83 2.72
C LEU A 158 -1.83 -5.66 2.69
N CYS A 159 -1.29 -4.90 3.64
CA CYS A 159 0.16 -4.75 3.86
C CYS A 159 0.54 -5.16 5.30
N LYS A 160 1.83 -5.29 5.62
CA LYS A 160 2.26 -5.55 7.01
C LYS A 160 2.04 -4.34 7.94
N GLY A 161 2.22 -3.12 7.42
CA GLY A 161 2.23 -1.87 8.17
C GLY A 161 3.67 -1.43 8.52
N ILE A 162 4.00 -0.18 8.22
CA ILE A 162 5.38 0.34 8.26
C ILE A 162 5.65 1.28 9.44
N TYR A 163 4.61 1.86 10.03
CA TYR A 163 4.75 2.84 11.09
C TYR A 163 5.11 2.17 12.41
N TYR A 164 5.94 2.87 13.20
CA TYR A 164 6.09 2.54 14.61
C TYR A 164 4.78 2.86 15.33
N GLU A 165 4.34 1.93 16.16
CA GLU A 165 3.07 1.98 16.89
C GLU A 165 3.29 1.28 18.23
N GLU A 166 2.64 1.77 19.28
CA GLU A 166 2.80 1.19 20.61
C GLU A 166 2.30 -0.27 20.69
N PRO A 167 2.88 -1.11 21.58
CA PRO A 167 2.50 -2.51 21.73
C PRO A 167 1.01 -2.72 22.05
N GLU A 168 0.35 -1.76 22.66
CA GLU A 168 -1.09 -1.77 22.96
C GLU A 168 -1.90 -1.75 21.67
N VAL A 169 -1.43 -1.03 20.66
CA VAL A 169 -2.11 -0.78 19.38
C VAL A 169 -1.72 -1.81 18.31
N ALA A 170 -0.46 -2.23 18.29
CA ALA A 170 0.08 -3.06 17.21
C ALA A 170 0.98 -4.21 17.70
N LEU A 171 0.97 -5.29 16.93
CA LEU A 171 1.94 -6.38 17.04
C LEU A 171 3.35 -5.84 16.73
N GLN A 172 4.33 -6.33 17.50
CA GLN A 172 5.73 -5.90 17.39
C GLN A 172 6.61 -7.01 16.79
N ASP A 173 6.31 -8.27 17.10
CA ASP A 173 7.07 -9.41 16.61
C ASP A 173 6.78 -9.71 15.13
N SER A 174 7.83 -9.89 14.35
CA SER A 174 7.71 -10.09 12.90
C SER A 174 7.00 -11.38 12.51
N ASP A 175 7.10 -12.45 13.32
CA ASP A 175 6.41 -13.71 13.06
C ASP A 175 4.93 -13.60 13.44
N GLU A 176 4.61 -12.89 14.52
CA GLU A 176 3.23 -12.57 14.88
C GLU A 176 2.56 -11.73 13.79
N ILE A 177 3.25 -10.71 13.26
CA ILE A 177 2.76 -9.90 12.14
C ILE A 177 2.56 -10.79 10.89
N ARG A 178 3.50 -11.70 10.58
CA ARG A 178 3.34 -12.64 9.45
C ARG A 178 2.13 -13.55 9.66
N LYS A 179 1.93 -14.10 10.86
CA LYS A 179 0.76 -14.93 11.19
C LYS A 179 -0.55 -14.15 11.04
N ALA A 180 -0.58 -12.90 11.53
CA ALA A 180 -1.74 -12.03 11.40
C ALA A 180 -2.04 -11.72 9.93
N PHE A 181 -1.01 -11.42 9.13
CA PHE A 181 -1.13 -11.21 7.68
C PHE A 181 -1.75 -12.43 7.00
N LEU A 182 -1.21 -13.63 7.25
CA LEU A 182 -1.71 -14.86 6.63
C LEU A 182 -3.17 -15.13 6.98
N LYS A 183 -3.57 -14.92 8.25
CA LYS A 183 -4.96 -15.07 8.69
C LYS A 183 -5.90 -14.07 8.00
N GLN A 184 -5.48 -12.82 7.87
CA GLN A 184 -6.27 -11.78 7.21
C GLN A 184 -6.34 -11.99 5.68
N MET A 185 -5.26 -12.49 5.09
CA MET A 185 -5.22 -12.93 3.70
C MET A 185 -6.19 -14.11 3.46
N ASP A 186 -6.27 -15.08 4.38
CA ASP A 186 -7.28 -16.15 4.31
C ASP A 186 -8.70 -15.58 4.28
N THR A 187 -9.00 -14.56 5.11
CA THR A 187 -10.28 -13.87 5.09
C THR A 187 -10.56 -13.20 3.74
N LEU A 188 -9.56 -12.55 3.13
CA LEU A 188 -9.70 -11.93 1.79
C LEU A 188 -10.02 -12.98 0.72
N PHE A 189 -9.28 -14.09 0.67
CA PHE A 189 -9.56 -15.18 -0.27
C PHE A 189 -10.96 -15.77 -0.07
N ALA A 190 -11.46 -15.82 1.16
CA ALA A 190 -12.79 -16.34 1.46
C ALA A 190 -13.93 -15.38 1.06
N LYS A 191 -13.72 -14.07 1.12
CA LYS A 191 -14.84 -13.08 1.10
C LYS A 191 -14.71 -11.95 0.08
N ALA A 192 -13.51 -11.55 -0.29
CA ALA A 192 -13.28 -10.38 -1.15
C ALA A 192 -13.45 -10.73 -2.63
N LYS A 193 -14.06 -9.85 -3.43
CA LYS A 193 -14.18 -10.06 -4.89
C LYS A 193 -12.90 -9.69 -5.65
N ASP A 194 -12.23 -8.63 -5.21
CA ASP A 194 -10.99 -8.11 -5.76
C ASP A 194 -10.16 -7.50 -4.61
N PHE A 195 -8.87 -7.76 -4.55
CA PHE A 195 -7.99 -7.27 -3.49
C PHE A 195 -6.50 -7.25 -3.87
N GLY A 196 -5.72 -6.42 -3.18
CA GLY A 196 -4.27 -6.34 -3.30
C GLY A 196 -3.55 -7.06 -2.16
N ILE A 197 -2.50 -7.81 -2.47
CA ILE A 197 -1.56 -8.37 -1.49
C ILE A 197 -0.24 -7.61 -1.62
N ALA A 198 -0.02 -6.62 -0.75
CA ALA A 198 1.16 -5.77 -0.76
C ALA A 198 2.28 -6.35 0.12
N THR A 199 3.19 -7.13 -0.48
CA THR A 199 4.27 -7.82 0.23
C THR A 199 5.43 -8.19 -0.69
N HIS A 200 6.62 -8.31 -0.11
CA HIS A 200 7.79 -8.94 -0.73
C HIS A 200 8.23 -10.22 -0.01
N ASP A 201 7.47 -10.66 1.00
CA ASP A 201 7.77 -11.87 1.77
C ASP A 201 7.41 -13.11 0.95
N GLN A 202 8.44 -13.91 0.59
CA GLN A 202 8.27 -15.07 -0.28
C GLN A 202 7.27 -16.09 0.28
N ASP A 203 7.28 -16.33 1.59
CA ASP A 203 6.38 -17.29 2.22
C ASP A 203 4.91 -16.88 2.04
N ILE A 204 4.64 -15.57 2.06
CA ILE A 204 3.29 -15.03 1.84
C ILE A 204 2.91 -15.14 0.36
N ILE A 205 3.83 -14.79 -0.54
CA ILE A 205 3.63 -14.87 -2.00
C ILE A 205 3.29 -16.30 -2.40
N ASP A 206 4.11 -17.28 -2.00
CA ASP A 206 3.90 -18.68 -2.33
C ASP A 206 2.56 -19.21 -1.82
N LYS A 207 2.16 -18.80 -0.61
CA LYS A 207 0.86 -19.19 -0.03
C LYS A 207 -0.32 -18.55 -0.77
N ALA A 208 -0.20 -17.30 -1.21
CA ALA A 208 -1.22 -16.62 -2.00
C ALA A 208 -1.38 -17.31 -3.37
N LEU A 209 -0.27 -17.51 -4.09
CA LEU A 209 -0.26 -18.17 -5.40
C LEU A 209 -0.76 -19.62 -5.33
N LYS A 210 -0.48 -20.34 -4.24
CA LYS A 210 -1.00 -21.70 -4.03
C LYS A 210 -2.51 -21.74 -3.84
N LYS A 211 -3.09 -20.73 -3.18
CA LYS A 211 -4.55 -20.65 -2.97
C LYS A 211 -5.28 -20.41 -4.26
N GLU A 212 -4.67 -19.66 -5.17
CA GLU A 212 -5.33 -19.20 -6.36
C GLU A 212 -4.35 -19.10 -7.55
N PRO A 213 -4.03 -20.25 -8.19
CA PRO A 213 -2.95 -20.32 -9.16
C PRO A 213 -3.26 -19.71 -10.54
N GLN A 214 -4.54 -19.47 -10.85
CA GLN A 214 -5.04 -19.18 -12.21
C GLN A 214 -6.09 -18.05 -12.27
N ASN A 215 -6.29 -17.30 -11.18
CA ASN A 215 -7.35 -16.29 -11.11
C ASN A 215 -6.78 -14.94 -10.69
N ASP A 216 -7.11 -13.91 -11.45
CA ASP A 216 -6.65 -12.53 -11.29
C ASP A 216 -7.50 -11.72 -10.30
N ARG A 217 -8.33 -12.38 -9.48
CA ARG A 217 -9.12 -11.71 -8.42
C ARG A 217 -8.26 -11.11 -7.31
N PHE A 218 -6.96 -11.36 -7.30
CA PHE A 218 -6.04 -10.61 -6.49
C PHE A 218 -4.82 -10.18 -7.28
N ARG A 219 -4.24 -9.05 -6.87
CA ARG A 219 -3.00 -8.53 -7.46
C ARG A 219 -1.89 -8.56 -6.43
N LEU A 220 -0.75 -9.13 -6.81
CA LEU A 220 0.48 -8.93 -6.04
C LEU A 220 0.91 -7.47 -6.19
N GLN A 221 1.17 -6.80 -5.08
CA GLN A 221 1.58 -5.40 -5.07
C GLN A 221 2.98 -5.30 -4.46
N MET A 222 3.93 -4.74 -5.21
CA MET A 222 5.32 -4.68 -4.80
C MET A 222 5.90 -3.29 -5.05
N LEU A 223 6.75 -2.83 -4.15
CA LEU A 223 7.48 -1.58 -4.31
C LEU A 223 8.45 -1.61 -5.51
N MET A 224 8.60 -0.45 -6.16
CA MET A 224 9.70 -0.15 -7.07
C MET A 224 11.07 -0.44 -6.43
N GLY A 225 12.01 -0.98 -7.21
CA GLY A 225 13.39 -1.26 -6.78
C GLY A 225 13.58 -2.50 -5.91
N VAL A 226 12.51 -3.30 -5.74
CA VAL A 226 12.51 -4.55 -4.98
C VAL A 226 12.16 -5.70 -5.91
N ARG A 227 13.11 -6.63 -6.08
CA ARG A 227 12.92 -7.90 -6.81
C ARG A 227 12.45 -7.69 -8.27
N ASP A 228 13.03 -6.73 -8.98
CA ASP A 228 12.56 -6.35 -10.34
C ASP A 228 12.51 -7.51 -11.33
N ASN A 229 13.57 -8.33 -11.39
CA ASN A 229 13.60 -9.52 -12.25
C ASN A 229 12.47 -10.51 -11.90
N GLU A 230 12.21 -10.69 -10.60
CA GLU A 230 11.17 -11.61 -10.16
C GLU A 230 9.76 -11.07 -10.39
N LYS A 231 9.56 -9.75 -10.26
CA LYS A 231 8.29 -9.13 -10.65
C LYS A 231 7.97 -9.42 -12.11
N ALA A 232 8.95 -9.29 -13.00
CA ALA A 232 8.78 -9.60 -14.42
C ALA A 232 8.45 -11.08 -14.66
N GLU A 233 9.08 -12.01 -13.94
CA GLU A 233 8.76 -13.44 -14.05
C GLU A 233 7.37 -13.79 -13.47
N LEU A 234 7.00 -13.19 -12.34
CA LEU A 234 5.66 -13.36 -11.73
C LEU A 234 4.56 -12.83 -12.65
N ALA A 235 4.79 -11.66 -13.26
CA ALA A 235 3.82 -11.00 -14.13
C ALA A 235 3.45 -11.79 -15.39
N LYS A 236 4.31 -12.73 -15.82
CA LYS A 236 3.98 -13.65 -16.93
C LYS A 236 2.83 -14.61 -16.61
N LYS A 237 2.51 -14.80 -15.32
CA LYS A 237 1.55 -15.80 -14.85
C LYS A 237 0.49 -15.25 -13.90
N HIS A 238 0.73 -14.09 -13.30
CA HIS A 238 -0.11 -13.55 -12.23
C HIS A 238 -0.26 -12.03 -12.37
N ALA A 239 -1.43 -11.52 -12.02
CA ALA A 239 -1.65 -10.08 -11.97
C ALA A 239 -0.73 -9.40 -10.93
N LEU A 240 0.05 -8.42 -11.38
CA LEU A 240 1.02 -7.70 -10.57
C LEU A 240 0.91 -6.18 -10.78
N GLU A 241 1.07 -5.45 -9.68
CA GLU A 241 1.15 -3.99 -9.64
C GLU A 241 2.43 -3.54 -8.94
N GLU A 242 3.12 -2.57 -9.53
CA GLU A 242 4.28 -1.92 -8.93
C GLU A 242 3.89 -0.59 -8.30
N TYR A 243 4.22 -0.39 -7.02
CA TYR A 243 4.09 0.88 -6.33
C TYR A 243 5.28 1.78 -6.67
N ILE A 244 5.01 2.89 -7.36
CA ILE A 244 5.98 3.77 -8.01
C ILE A 244 5.87 5.16 -7.38
N PRO A 245 6.72 5.45 -6.38
CA PRO A 245 6.72 6.77 -5.75
C PRO A 245 7.54 7.76 -6.57
N TYR A 246 7.15 9.03 -6.52
CA TYR A 246 7.86 10.16 -7.15
C TYR A 246 7.74 11.43 -6.30
N GLY A 247 8.59 12.41 -6.53
CA GLY A 247 8.52 13.71 -5.87
C GLY A 247 9.82 14.11 -5.15
N GLU A 248 9.90 15.38 -4.78
CA GLU A 248 11.10 15.95 -4.17
C GLU A 248 11.28 15.54 -2.68
N ASP A 249 10.19 15.21 -1.99
CA ASP A 249 10.16 14.81 -0.57
C ASP A 249 10.54 13.34 -0.35
N TRP A 250 11.54 12.85 -1.07
CA TRP A 250 11.91 11.43 -1.09
C TRP A 250 12.65 10.94 0.16
N LYS A 251 13.31 11.83 0.92
CA LYS A 251 14.22 11.45 2.00
C LYS A 251 13.56 10.57 3.08
N PRO A 252 12.37 10.91 3.64
CA PRO A 252 11.73 10.07 4.64
C PRO A 252 11.35 8.69 4.08
N TYR A 253 10.87 8.65 2.84
CA TYR A 253 10.51 7.41 2.15
C TYR A 253 11.72 6.49 1.98
N VAL A 254 12.81 6.99 1.39
CA VAL A 254 14.03 6.22 1.12
C VAL A 254 14.65 5.71 2.43
N SER A 255 14.68 6.55 3.47
CA SER A 255 15.22 6.14 4.78
C SER A 255 14.49 4.92 5.35
N ARG A 256 13.15 4.87 5.22
CA ARG A 256 12.36 3.70 5.65
C ARG A 256 12.68 2.45 4.82
N ARG A 257 12.82 2.59 3.50
CA ARG A 257 13.18 1.48 2.59
C ARG A 257 14.56 0.90 2.89
N GLU A 258 15.54 1.74 3.18
CA GLU A 258 16.88 1.29 3.56
C GLU A 258 16.90 0.53 4.88
N ILE A 259 16.13 0.97 5.88
CA ILE A 259 15.99 0.25 7.16
C ILE A 259 15.35 -1.12 6.94
N GLU A 260 14.29 -1.20 6.13
CA GLU A 260 13.62 -2.46 5.79
C GLU A 260 14.54 -3.42 5.03
N LEU A 261 15.30 -2.92 4.05
CA LEU A 261 16.26 -3.72 3.31
C LEU A 261 17.37 -4.27 4.23
N LYS A 262 17.87 -3.46 5.16
CA LYS A 262 18.85 -3.95 6.16
C LYS A 262 18.26 -5.08 7.01
N ARG A 263 17.03 -4.92 7.50
CA ARG A 263 16.33 -5.93 8.31
C ARG A 263 16.05 -7.23 7.54
N SER A 264 15.82 -7.18 6.23
CA SER A 264 15.59 -8.38 5.43
C SER A 264 16.86 -9.16 5.13
N LEU A 265 18.03 -8.51 5.18
CA LEU A 265 19.36 -9.11 5.01
C LEU A 265 19.94 -9.66 6.32
N GLU A 266 19.43 -9.24 7.48
CA GLU A 266 19.86 -9.77 8.77
C GLU A 266 19.45 -11.25 8.93
N PRO A 267 20.36 -12.14 9.38
CA PRO A 267 20.02 -13.54 9.61
C PRO A 267 18.89 -13.63 10.64
N LYS A 268 17.82 -14.36 10.31
CA LYS A 268 16.71 -14.61 11.24
C LYS A 268 17.30 -15.22 12.51
N LYS A 269 17.22 -14.50 13.64
CA LYS A 269 17.65 -15.03 14.94
C LYS A 269 16.87 -16.32 15.20
N GLU A 270 17.59 -17.43 15.32
CA GLU A 270 16.98 -18.68 15.78
C GLU A 270 16.30 -18.40 17.12
N LYS A 271 15.01 -18.72 17.21
CA LYS A 271 14.33 -18.69 18.51
C LYS A 271 15.05 -19.69 19.42
N PRO A 272 15.40 -19.33 20.66
CA PRO A 272 15.89 -20.32 21.61
C PRO A 272 14.85 -21.44 21.68
N SER A 273 15.28 -22.66 21.37
CA SER A 273 14.40 -23.82 21.38
C SER A 273 13.77 -23.95 22.77
N LEU A 274 12.52 -24.41 22.83
CA LEU A 274 11.81 -24.66 24.10
C LEU A 274 12.56 -25.61 25.04
N LEU A 275 13.62 -26.28 24.55
CA LEU A 275 14.49 -27.16 25.33
C LEU A 275 15.39 -26.41 26.34
N HIS A 276 15.53 -25.07 26.25
CA HIS A 276 16.31 -24.30 27.21
C HIS A 276 15.54 -23.83 28.47
N LYS A 277 14.26 -24.20 28.63
CA LYS A 277 13.44 -23.85 29.83
C LYS A 277 13.17 -25.01 30.81
N ILE A 278 13.83 -26.16 30.66
CA ILE A 278 13.68 -27.30 31.60
C ILE A 278 15.03 -27.77 32.17
N SER A 279 15.95 -26.87 32.46
CA SER A 279 17.28 -27.23 33.03
C SER A 279 17.66 -26.47 34.32
N SER A 280 16.71 -25.86 35.04
CA SER A 280 17.02 -25.16 36.30
C SER A 280 16.07 -25.48 37.46
N ARG A 281 15.54 -26.71 37.51
CA ARG A 281 14.75 -27.20 38.65
C ARG A 281 15.31 -28.41 39.40
N PHE A 282 16.58 -28.74 39.17
CA PHE A 282 17.33 -29.63 40.04
C PHE A 282 18.72 -29.06 40.22
N PHE A 283 18.89 -28.27 41.28
CA PHE A 283 19.97 -28.28 42.28
C PHE A 283 19.77 -27.06 43.18
#